data_AF-A0AAJ1X6T4-F1
#
_entry.id   AF-A0AAJ1X6T4-F1
#
_cell.length_a   1.000
_cell.length_b   1.000
_cell.length_c   1.000
_cell.angle_alpha   90.00
_cell.angle_beta   90.00
_cell.angle_gamma   90.00
#
_symmetry.space_group_name_H-M   'P 1'
#
loop_
_entity.id
_entity.type
_entity.pdbx_description
1 polymer ?
#
loop_
_entity_poly.entity_id
_entity_poly.type
_entity_poly.pdbx_seq_one_letter_code
_entity_poly.pdbx_strand_id
1 'polypeptide(L)'
;MNIVGPGQVPQTAMALEQVVEVLDILCPMHVIIAPTGHIVSVGPTLAKLRAEQGLRGAPFLEVFELRRPRNLVSIADLMAAQGLKLHLKFRDRPATAFKGLLTPLPGGAGAVVNLSFGISIVDAVRDYALTSADFAATDLAIEMLYLVEAKSAAMEASRKLNLQLQGAMIAAEEQAFTDTLTGLKNRRAMGHVLDRLITLGRSFALMLIDLDFFKAVNDSMGHAAGDHVLQQVARIMVEETREADTVARIGGDEFVILFDGAEDRAVLDRVARRIIGELEVPIPYGGQLCHISASSGTVLSGDYAEPKAERLLADADLALYTSKKRGRACHSFFREEMRDETPVGPAQNVGEPGESDAADGEVSSGAEIRPLHGAGRHPLM
;
A
#
# COMPACT_ATOMS: atom_id res chain seq x y z
N MET A 1 -21.98 -88.87 -15.77
CA MET A 1 -22.11 -88.38 -17.16
C MET A 1 -22.88 -87.06 -17.09
N ASN A 2 -22.38 -85.88 -17.40
CA ASN A 2 -21.12 -85.43 -17.95
C ASN A 2 -20.88 -84.04 -17.34
N ILE A 3 -19.71 -83.81 -16.75
CA ILE A 3 -19.32 -82.50 -16.22
C ILE A 3 -18.87 -81.68 -17.42
N VAL A 4 -19.65 -80.67 -17.81
CA VAL A 4 -19.21 -79.66 -18.80
C VAL A 4 -18.24 -78.74 -18.08
N GLY A 5 -16.97 -78.78 -18.47
CA GLY A 5 -15.92 -77.95 -17.88
C GLY A 5 -16.18 -76.45 -18.08
N PRO A 6 -15.65 -75.58 -17.21
CA PRO A 6 -15.75 -74.14 -17.41
C PRO A 6 -15.03 -73.77 -18.71
N GLY A 7 -15.80 -73.26 -19.67
CA GLY A 7 -15.27 -72.70 -20.90
C GLY A 7 -14.24 -71.63 -20.59
N GLN A 8 -13.01 -71.84 -21.08
CA GLN A 8 -12.03 -70.79 -21.18
C GLN A 8 -12.63 -69.65 -22.00
N VAL A 9 -12.97 -68.54 -21.35
CA VAL A 9 -13.16 -67.26 -22.04
C VAL A 9 -11.81 -66.95 -22.70
N PRO A 10 -11.71 -66.81 -24.03
CA PRO A 10 -10.47 -66.38 -24.63
C PRO A 10 -10.16 -64.98 -24.12
N GLN A 11 -9.08 -64.84 -23.35
CA GLN A 11 -8.47 -63.54 -23.08
C GLN A 11 -7.88 -63.04 -24.40
N THR A 12 -8.70 -62.34 -25.20
CA THR A 12 -8.18 -61.62 -26.36
C THR A 12 -7.37 -60.44 -25.82
N ALA A 13 -6.05 -60.59 -25.78
CA ALA A 13 -5.17 -59.46 -25.54
C ALA A 13 -5.47 -58.39 -26.61
N MET A 14 -5.85 -57.18 -26.19
CA MET A 14 -6.02 -56.07 -27.13
C MET A 14 -4.69 -55.81 -27.84
N ALA A 15 -4.74 -55.61 -29.14
CA ALA A 15 -3.57 -55.19 -29.89
C ALA A 15 -3.11 -53.80 -29.42
N LEU A 16 -1.80 -53.53 -29.46
CA LEU A 16 -1.24 -52.24 -29.05
C LEU A 16 -1.89 -51.06 -29.78
N GLU A 17 -2.27 -51.25 -31.05
CA GLU A 17 -2.97 -50.25 -31.86
C GLU A 17 -4.31 -49.84 -31.25
N GLN A 18 -5.10 -50.80 -30.77
CA GLN A 18 -6.39 -50.53 -30.11
C GLN A 18 -6.21 -49.80 -28.77
N VAL A 19 -5.11 -50.07 -28.07
CA VAL A 19 -4.75 -49.35 -26.83
C VAL A 19 -4.40 -47.89 -27.14
N VAL A 20 -3.65 -47.64 -28.22
CA VAL A 20 -3.27 -46.29 -28.65
C VAL A 20 -4.50 -45.46 -29.00
N GLU A 21 -5.45 -46.01 -29.77
CA GLU A 21 -6.68 -45.29 -30.14
C GLU A 21 -7.49 -44.81 -28.92
N VAL A 22 -7.58 -45.65 -27.88
CA VAL A 22 -8.25 -45.27 -26.63
C VAL A 22 -7.46 -44.22 -25.85
N LEU A 23 -6.13 -44.35 -25.81
CA LEU A 23 -5.25 -43.40 -25.12
C LEU A 23 -5.20 -42.04 -25.83
N ASP A 24 -5.31 -41.98 -27.15
CA ASP A 24 -5.34 -40.72 -27.90
C ASP A 24 -6.50 -39.81 -27.45
N ILE A 25 -7.62 -40.41 -27.04
CA ILE A 25 -8.81 -39.68 -26.57
C ILE A 25 -8.72 -39.36 -25.07
N LEU A 26 -8.38 -40.36 -24.25
CA LEU A 26 -8.42 -40.21 -22.78
C LEU A 26 -7.15 -39.58 -22.20
N CYS A 27 -6.02 -39.73 -22.90
CA CYS A 27 -4.68 -39.33 -22.47
C CYS A 27 -3.92 -38.75 -23.67
N PRO A 28 -4.35 -37.63 -24.27
CA PRO A 28 -3.76 -37.10 -25.49
C PRO A 28 -2.28 -36.66 -25.33
N MET A 29 -1.81 -36.61 -24.09
CA MET A 29 -0.44 -36.31 -23.68
C MET A 29 0.37 -37.57 -23.29
N HIS A 30 -0.04 -38.76 -23.76
CA HIS A 30 0.67 -40.00 -23.45
C HIS A 30 1.91 -40.22 -24.34
N VAL A 31 2.83 -41.06 -23.85
CA VAL A 31 3.93 -41.64 -24.62
C VAL A 31 4.06 -43.11 -24.28
N ILE A 32 4.26 -43.95 -25.30
CA ILE A 32 4.54 -45.37 -25.14
C ILE A 32 6.01 -45.61 -25.45
N ILE A 33 6.70 -46.29 -24.54
CA ILE A 33 8.14 -46.53 -24.57
C ILE A 33 8.37 -48.04 -24.70
N ALA A 34 9.17 -48.47 -25.66
CA ALA A 34 9.61 -49.86 -25.82
C ALA A 34 10.52 -50.29 -24.64
N PRO A 35 10.75 -51.60 -24.42
CA PRO A 35 11.67 -52.07 -23.38
C PRO A 35 13.10 -51.52 -23.53
N THR A 36 13.49 -51.15 -24.75
CA THR A 36 14.78 -50.52 -25.07
C THR A 36 14.85 -49.05 -24.67
N GLY A 37 13.76 -48.44 -24.22
CA GLY A 37 13.69 -47.03 -23.86
C GLY A 37 13.36 -46.08 -25.02
N HIS A 38 13.13 -46.60 -26.22
CA HIS A 38 12.76 -45.81 -27.40
C HIS A 38 11.26 -45.53 -27.41
N ILE A 39 10.89 -44.34 -27.85
CA ILE A 39 9.48 -43.93 -27.97
C ILE A 39 8.85 -44.61 -29.19
N VAL A 40 7.75 -45.35 -28.97
CA VAL A 40 7.03 -46.11 -30.01
C VAL A 40 5.78 -45.37 -30.46
N SER A 41 5.03 -44.80 -29.52
CA SER A 41 3.82 -44.02 -29.79
C SER A 41 3.77 -42.78 -28.92
N VAL A 42 3.06 -41.77 -29.39
CA VAL A 42 2.93 -40.46 -28.78
C VAL A 42 1.51 -39.98 -29.05
N GLY A 43 0.83 -39.50 -28.02
CA GLY A 43 -0.50 -38.94 -28.13
C GLY A 43 -0.54 -37.64 -28.94
N PRO A 44 -1.71 -37.27 -29.48
CA PRO A 44 -1.86 -36.17 -30.44
C PRO A 44 -1.36 -34.83 -29.89
N THR A 45 -1.65 -34.51 -28.63
CA THR A 45 -1.23 -33.24 -28.03
C THR A 45 0.27 -33.21 -27.78
N LEU A 46 0.84 -34.30 -27.28
CA LEU A 46 2.28 -34.37 -27.04
C LEU A 46 3.06 -34.30 -28.37
N ALA A 47 2.54 -34.91 -29.43
CA ALA A 47 3.11 -34.81 -30.77
C ALA A 47 3.11 -33.36 -31.29
N LYS A 48 2.05 -32.59 -31.03
CA LYS A 48 1.96 -31.17 -31.40
C LYS A 48 3.08 -30.31 -30.78
N LEU A 49 3.53 -30.64 -29.57
CA LEU A 49 4.61 -29.88 -28.89
C LEU A 49 5.96 -29.95 -29.62
N ARG A 50 6.16 -30.98 -30.46
CA ARG A 50 7.37 -31.20 -31.26
C ARG A 50 7.03 -31.66 -32.68
N ALA A 51 6.12 -30.92 -33.32
CA ALA A 51 5.66 -31.25 -34.68
C ALA A 51 6.79 -31.33 -35.71
N GLU A 52 7.85 -30.54 -35.57
CA GLU A 52 8.97 -30.47 -36.53
C GLU A 52 10.04 -31.55 -36.31
N GLN A 53 10.37 -31.88 -35.06
CA GLN A 53 11.47 -32.80 -34.74
C GLN A 53 11.02 -34.27 -34.75
N GLY A 54 9.75 -34.54 -34.47
CA GLY A 54 9.23 -35.89 -34.31
C GLY A 54 9.74 -36.56 -33.03
N LEU A 55 8.83 -37.16 -32.26
CA LEU A 55 9.17 -37.82 -31.00
C LEU A 55 9.33 -39.34 -31.12
N ARG A 56 8.73 -39.95 -32.15
CA ARG A 56 8.78 -41.41 -32.37
C ARG A 56 10.18 -41.83 -32.80
N GLY A 57 10.66 -42.95 -32.24
CA GLY A 57 11.99 -43.49 -32.47
C GLY A 57 13.10 -42.85 -31.64
N ALA A 58 12.87 -41.72 -30.96
CA ALA A 58 13.87 -41.10 -30.11
C ALA A 58 13.99 -41.82 -28.75
N PRO A 59 15.19 -41.85 -28.12
CA PRO A 59 15.35 -42.34 -26.76
C PRO A 59 14.64 -41.43 -25.75
N PHE A 60 13.80 -42.01 -24.88
CA PHE A 60 12.96 -41.23 -23.96
C PHE A 60 13.76 -40.28 -23.05
N LEU A 61 14.88 -40.74 -22.50
CA LEU A 61 15.73 -39.93 -21.60
C LEU A 61 16.60 -38.88 -22.31
N GLU A 62 16.67 -38.93 -23.65
CA GLU A 62 17.28 -37.88 -24.48
C GLU A 62 16.28 -36.79 -24.83
N VAL A 63 15.00 -37.12 -24.96
CA VAL A 63 13.94 -36.12 -25.13
C VAL A 63 13.62 -35.44 -23.79
N PHE A 64 13.46 -36.24 -22.74
CA PHE A 64 13.02 -35.77 -21.43
C PHE A 64 14.14 -35.84 -20.39
N GLU A 65 14.41 -34.71 -19.74
CA GLU A 65 15.16 -34.62 -18.50
C GLU A 65 14.27 -35.09 -17.34
N LEU A 66 14.61 -36.21 -16.70
CA LEU A 66 13.95 -36.65 -15.48
C LEU A 66 14.48 -35.87 -14.26
N ARG A 67 13.60 -35.08 -13.63
CA ARG A 67 13.93 -34.25 -12.46
C ARG A 67 13.57 -34.90 -11.14
N ARG A 68 12.46 -35.66 -11.12
CA ARG A 68 12.05 -36.48 -9.96
C ARG A 68 11.37 -37.77 -10.40
N PRO A 69 11.58 -38.87 -9.67
CA PRO A 69 12.55 -39.02 -8.58
C PRO A 69 14.01 -39.12 -9.09
N ARG A 70 14.98 -38.65 -8.30
CA ARG A 70 16.38 -38.47 -8.73
C ARG A 70 17.19 -39.77 -8.84
N ASN A 71 16.70 -40.84 -8.23
CA ASN A 71 17.34 -42.16 -8.23
C ASN A 71 17.06 -42.97 -9.50
N LEU A 72 16.12 -42.53 -10.33
CA LEU A 72 15.90 -43.10 -11.65
C LEU A 72 16.91 -42.50 -12.63
N VAL A 73 17.93 -43.27 -12.99
CA VAL A 73 19.00 -42.82 -13.89
C VAL A 73 19.13 -43.66 -15.15
N SER A 74 18.45 -44.82 -15.21
CA SER A 74 18.46 -45.72 -16.36
C SER A 74 17.06 -46.13 -16.83
N ILE A 75 16.99 -46.65 -18.07
CA ILE A 75 15.76 -47.24 -18.62
C ILE A 75 15.32 -48.48 -17.83
N ALA A 76 16.27 -49.27 -17.32
CA ALA A 76 15.96 -50.44 -16.51
C ALA A 76 15.22 -50.05 -15.22
N ASP A 77 15.69 -48.99 -14.55
CA ASP A 77 15.02 -48.47 -13.35
C ASP A 77 13.63 -47.94 -13.68
N LEU A 78 13.49 -47.27 -14.84
CA LEU A 78 12.23 -46.71 -15.31
C LEU A 78 11.19 -47.81 -15.60
N MET A 79 11.61 -48.92 -16.21
CA MET A 79 10.75 -50.07 -16.55
C MET A 79 10.37 -50.91 -15.31
N ALA A 80 11.22 -50.91 -14.29
CA ALA A 80 10.94 -51.58 -13.01
C ALA A 80 9.97 -50.79 -12.12
N ALA A 81 9.74 -49.50 -12.41
CA ALA A 81 8.84 -48.64 -11.65
C ALA A 81 7.36 -48.86 -12.03
N GLN A 82 6.47 -48.96 -11.03
CA GLN A 82 5.03 -49.10 -11.26
C GLN A 82 4.27 -47.97 -10.56
N GLY A 83 3.35 -47.31 -11.29
CA GLY A 83 2.47 -46.26 -10.75
C GLY A 83 3.21 -45.02 -10.26
N LEU A 84 4.41 -44.78 -10.79
CA LEU A 84 5.31 -43.77 -10.28
C LEU A 84 5.02 -42.39 -10.87
N LYS A 85 4.96 -41.38 -10.00
CA LYS A 85 4.85 -39.97 -10.42
C LYS A 85 6.23 -39.46 -10.84
N LEU A 86 6.32 -38.97 -12.07
CA LEU A 86 7.53 -38.40 -12.67
C LEU A 86 7.39 -36.89 -12.74
N HIS A 87 8.48 -36.16 -12.48
CA HIS A 87 8.61 -34.78 -12.91
C HIS A 87 9.66 -34.73 -14.02
N LEU A 88 9.24 -34.30 -15.19
CA LEU A 88 10.03 -34.31 -16.42
C LEU A 88 10.16 -32.89 -16.95
N LYS A 89 11.11 -32.69 -17.85
CA LYS A 89 11.23 -31.45 -18.62
C LYS A 89 11.77 -31.79 -20.00
N PHE A 90 11.34 -31.08 -21.05
CA PHE A 90 12.06 -31.16 -22.32
C PHE A 90 13.50 -30.68 -22.16
N ARG A 91 14.44 -31.40 -22.80
CA ARG A 91 15.86 -31.01 -22.80
C ARG A 91 16.14 -29.82 -23.73
N ASP A 92 15.44 -29.75 -24.85
CA ASP A 92 15.52 -28.68 -25.82
C ASP A 92 14.56 -27.51 -25.49
N ARG A 93 14.58 -26.45 -26.30
CA ARG A 93 13.70 -25.29 -26.12
C ARG A 93 12.45 -25.41 -27.00
N PRO A 94 11.25 -25.05 -26.50
CA PRO A 94 10.95 -24.58 -25.15
C PRO A 94 11.10 -25.71 -24.13
N ALA A 95 11.80 -25.43 -23.04
CA ALA A 95 12.16 -26.43 -22.04
C ALA A 95 11.00 -26.61 -21.05
N THR A 96 9.86 -27.09 -21.57
CA THR A 96 8.59 -27.21 -20.83
C THR A 96 8.67 -28.30 -19.79
N ALA A 97 8.15 -28.03 -18.60
CA ALA A 97 8.07 -29.00 -17.51
C ALA A 97 6.77 -29.80 -17.57
N PHE A 98 6.84 -31.06 -17.16
CA PHE A 98 5.71 -31.98 -17.12
C PHE A 98 5.66 -32.71 -15.79
N LYS A 99 4.44 -33.06 -15.37
CA LYS A 99 4.20 -34.16 -14.44
C LYS A 99 3.79 -35.38 -15.26
N GLY A 100 4.29 -36.54 -14.89
CA GLY A 100 4.00 -37.80 -15.56
C GLY A 100 3.52 -38.85 -14.58
N LEU A 101 2.73 -39.81 -15.07
CA LEU A 101 2.44 -41.07 -14.39
C LEU A 101 2.89 -42.21 -15.29
N LEU A 102 3.79 -43.06 -14.79
CA LEU A 102 4.30 -44.21 -15.52
C LEU A 102 3.59 -45.51 -15.10
N THR A 103 3.19 -46.28 -16.11
CA THR A 103 2.55 -47.59 -15.98
C THR A 103 3.19 -48.60 -16.94
N PRO A 104 3.84 -49.66 -16.46
CA PRO A 104 4.38 -50.73 -17.31
C PRO A 104 3.28 -51.46 -18.10
N LEU A 105 3.60 -51.86 -19.33
CA LEU A 105 2.73 -52.70 -20.15
C LEU A 105 2.88 -54.18 -19.76
N PRO A 106 1.80 -54.99 -19.87
CA PRO A 106 1.86 -56.43 -19.62
C PRO A 106 2.91 -57.15 -20.47
N GLY A 107 3.44 -58.26 -19.95
CA GLY A 107 4.40 -59.11 -20.68
C GLY A 107 5.76 -58.47 -20.94
N GLY A 108 6.09 -57.35 -20.25
CA GLY A 108 7.35 -56.66 -20.44
C GLY A 108 7.44 -55.95 -21.80
N ALA A 109 6.31 -55.59 -22.40
CA ALA A 109 6.24 -54.94 -23.72
C ALA A 109 6.65 -53.45 -23.71
N GLY A 110 7.03 -52.91 -22.55
CA GLY A 110 7.43 -51.51 -22.38
C GLY A 110 6.63 -50.81 -21.29
N ALA A 111 6.39 -49.50 -21.44
CA ALA A 111 5.61 -48.70 -20.50
C ALA A 111 4.84 -47.57 -21.19
N VAL A 112 3.74 -47.15 -20.57
CA VAL A 112 2.99 -45.94 -20.93
C VAL A 112 3.28 -44.87 -19.89
N VAL A 113 3.53 -43.63 -20.34
CA VAL A 113 3.64 -42.47 -19.47
C VAL A 113 2.60 -41.45 -19.90
N ASN A 114 1.64 -41.12 -19.04
CA ASN A 114 0.71 -40.02 -19.29
C ASN A 114 1.28 -38.73 -18.70
N LEU A 115 1.34 -37.66 -19.49
CA LEU A 115 1.90 -36.38 -19.07
C LEU A 115 0.81 -35.32 -18.86
N SER A 116 1.10 -34.35 -18.00
CA SER A 116 0.34 -33.11 -17.85
C SER A 116 1.28 -31.94 -17.57
N PHE A 117 0.87 -30.73 -17.93
CA PHE A 117 1.70 -29.53 -17.74
C PHE A 117 1.78 -29.08 -16.28
N GLY A 118 0.83 -29.50 -15.44
CA GLY A 118 0.70 -28.97 -14.08
C GLY A 118 0.69 -27.43 -14.09
N ILE A 119 1.43 -26.81 -13.18
CA ILE A 119 1.50 -25.33 -13.08
C ILE A 119 2.09 -24.64 -14.33
N SER A 120 2.72 -25.39 -15.23
CA SER A 120 3.29 -24.86 -16.48
C SER A 120 2.25 -24.79 -17.61
N ILE A 121 0.96 -25.02 -17.35
CA ILE A 121 -0.10 -25.00 -18.36
C ILE A 121 -0.16 -23.67 -19.12
N VAL A 122 0.03 -22.55 -18.40
CA VAL A 122 -0.12 -21.20 -18.98
C VAL A 122 0.97 -20.95 -20.01
N ASP A 123 2.21 -21.30 -19.65
CA ASP A 123 3.35 -21.20 -20.57
C ASP A 123 3.18 -22.16 -21.74
N ALA A 124 2.72 -23.39 -21.51
CA ALA A 124 2.53 -24.37 -22.57
C ALA A 124 1.44 -23.97 -23.58
N VAL A 125 0.30 -23.45 -23.11
CA VAL A 125 -0.77 -22.95 -23.97
C VAL A 125 -0.24 -21.83 -24.87
N ARG A 126 0.55 -20.91 -24.30
CA ARG A 126 1.18 -19.81 -25.05
C ARG A 126 2.23 -20.31 -26.04
N ASP A 127 3.19 -21.10 -25.57
CA ASP A 127 4.38 -21.47 -26.33
C ASP A 127 4.07 -22.44 -27.48
N TYR A 128 2.98 -23.22 -27.38
CA TYR A 128 2.59 -24.23 -28.36
C TYR A 128 1.22 -23.98 -29.03
N ALA A 129 0.61 -22.81 -28.78
CA ALA A 129 -0.72 -22.46 -29.29
C ALA A 129 -1.74 -23.59 -29.08
N LEU A 130 -1.79 -24.10 -27.84
CA LEU A 130 -2.75 -25.14 -27.47
C LEU A 130 -4.13 -24.52 -27.29
N THR A 131 -5.14 -25.29 -27.62
CA THR A 131 -6.56 -24.95 -27.52
C THR A 131 -7.26 -25.95 -26.59
N SER A 132 -8.52 -25.71 -26.25
CA SER A 132 -9.29 -26.66 -25.43
C SER A 132 -9.38 -28.07 -26.05
N ALA A 133 -9.30 -28.19 -27.38
CA ALA A 133 -9.31 -29.48 -28.08
C ALA A 133 -8.03 -30.31 -27.89
N ASP A 134 -6.95 -29.70 -27.41
CA ASP A 134 -5.68 -30.37 -27.12
C ASP A 134 -5.68 -31.02 -25.72
N PHE A 135 -6.75 -30.90 -24.93
CA PHE A 135 -6.87 -31.49 -23.61
C PHE A 135 -7.98 -32.54 -23.58
N ALA A 136 -7.82 -33.55 -22.73
CA ALA A 136 -8.92 -34.45 -22.46
C ALA A 136 -10.07 -33.66 -21.81
N ALA A 137 -11.32 -34.00 -22.15
CA ALA A 137 -12.50 -33.30 -21.62
C ALA A 137 -12.63 -33.36 -20.09
N THR A 138 -11.92 -34.28 -19.43
CA THR A 138 -11.86 -34.46 -17.97
C THR A 138 -10.58 -33.91 -17.33
N ASP A 139 -9.68 -33.31 -18.13
CA ASP A 139 -8.46 -32.69 -17.62
C ASP A 139 -8.79 -31.33 -16.99
N LEU A 140 -8.31 -31.08 -15.77
CA LEU A 140 -8.51 -29.84 -15.02
C LEU A 140 -7.70 -28.65 -15.56
N ALA A 141 -7.03 -28.82 -16.70
CA ALA A 141 -6.16 -27.83 -17.31
C ALA A 141 -6.90 -26.54 -17.67
N ILE A 142 -8.14 -26.65 -18.18
CA ILE A 142 -8.95 -25.51 -18.61
C ILE A 142 -9.44 -24.73 -17.39
N GLU A 143 -9.95 -25.40 -16.36
CA GLU A 143 -10.38 -24.78 -15.11
C GLU A 143 -9.23 -24.06 -14.42
N MET A 144 -8.03 -24.65 -14.43
CA MET A 144 -6.85 -24.00 -13.89
C MET A 144 -6.48 -22.72 -14.65
N LEU A 145 -6.64 -22.68 -15.98
CA LEU A 145 -6.38 -21.49 -16.77
C LEU A 145 -7.34 -20.34 -16.38
N TYR A 146 -8.64 -20.65 -16.26
CA TYR A 146 -9.64 -19.69 -15.76
C TYR A 146 -9.33 -19.22 -14.33
N LEU A 147 -8.90 -20.12 -13.44
CA LEU A 147 -8.51 -19.76 -12.07
C LEU A 147 -7.28 -18.83 -12.05
N VAL A 148 -6.30 -19.07 -12.92
CA VAL A 148 -5.11 -18.20 -13.02
C VAL A 148 -5.51 -16.81 -13.53
N GLU A 149 -6.37 -16.74 -14.54
CA GLU A 149 -6.87 -15.46 -15.08
C GLU A 149 -7.65 -14.67 -14.01
N ALA A 150 -8.62 -15.30 -13.37
CA ALA A 150 -9.43 -14.68 -12.31
C ALA A 150 -8.56 -14.22 -11.13
N LYS A 151 -7.58 -15.03 -10.71
CA LYS A 151 -6.63 -14.66 -9.65
C LYS A 151 -5.77 -13.46 -10.07
N SER A 152 -5.32 -13.42 -11.32
CA SER A 152 -4.49 -12.33 -11.83
C SER A 152 -5.27 -11.01 -11.83
N ALA A 153 -6.51 -11.03 -12.33
CA ALA A 153 -7.40 -9.86 -12.30
C ALA A 153 -7.69 -9.36 -10.87
N ALA A 154 -7.97 -10.28 -9.94
CA ALA A 154 -8.20 -9.94 -8.53
C ALA A 154 -6.96 -9.34 -7.86
N MET A 155 -5.77 -9.89 -8.12
CA MET A 155 -4.50 -9.37 -7.60
C MET A 155 -4.20 -7.97 -8.14
N GLU A 156 -4.46 -7.72 -9.42
CA GLU A 156 -4.27 -6.40 -10.02
C GLU A 156 -5.20 -5.35 -9.40
N ALA A 157 -6.49 -5.67 -9.23
CA ALA A 157 -7.45 -4.80 -8.57
C ALA A 157 -7.04 -4.50 -7.11
N SER A 158 -6.61 -5.52 -6.36
CA SER A 158 -6.13 -5.36 -4.98
C SER A 158 -4.89 -4.46 -4.90
N ARG A 159 -3.93 -4.65 -5.81
CA ARG A 159 -2.73 -3.81 -5.89
C ARG A 159 -3.10 -2.35 -6.14
N LYS A 160 -4.01 -2.09 -7.09
CA LYS A 160 -4.46 -0.73 -7.40
C LYS A 160 -5.11 -0.05 -6.20
N LEU A 161 -6.00 -0.74 -5.50
CA LEU A 161 -6.66 -0.22 -4.30
C LEU A 161 -5.67 0.10 -3.19
N ASN A 162 -4.71 -0.81 -2.92
CA ASN A 162 -3.68 -0.57 -1.90
C ASN A 162 -2.84 0.68 -2.20
N LEU A 163 -2.45 0.90 -3.46
CA LEU A 163 -1.72 2.11 -3.86
C LEU A 163 -2.55 3.39 -3.66
N GLN A 164 -3.85 3.35 -4.00
CA GLN A 164 -4.75 4.48 -3.79
C GLN A 164 -4.93 4.78 -2.29
N LEU A 165 -5.10 3.74 -1.47
CA LEU A 165 -5.22 3.89 -0.02
C LEU A 165 -3.96 4.51 0.59
N GLN A 166 -2.77 4.03 0.19
CA GLN A 166 -1.50 4.60 0.63
C GLN A 166 -1.36 6.08 0.24
N GLY A 167 -1.69 6.43 -1.01
CA GLY A 167 -1.65 7.82 -1.46
C GLY A 167 -2.61 8.72 -0.68
N ALA A 168 -3.83 8.25 -0.44
CA ALA A 168 -4.82 8.98 0.35
C ALA A 168 -4.38 9.15 1.82
N MET A 169 -3.75 8.12 2.41
CA MET A 169 -3.24 8.19 3.78
C MET A 169 -2.12 9.23 3.92
N ILE A 170 -1.15 9.24 3.00
CA ILE A 170 -0.06 10.22 3.01
C ILE A 170 -0.60 11.64 2.88
N ALA A 171 -1.50 11.88 1.92
CA ALA A 171 -2.11 13.19 1.73
C ALA A 171 -2.94 13.64 2.95
N ALA A 172 -3.69 12.71 3.56
CA ALA A 172 -4.45 13.00 4.77
C ALA A 172 -3.53 13.32 5.96
N GLU A 173 -2.40 12.63 6.09
CA GLU A 173 -1.41 12.90 7.14
C GLU A 173 -0.75 14.27 6.94
N GLU A 174 -0.32 14.58 5.72
CA GLU A 174 0.28 15.87 5.37
C GLU A 174 -0.68 17.03 5.64
N GLN A 175 -1.95 16.88 5.27
CA GLN A 175 -3.00 17.88 5.55
C GLN A 175 -3.37 17.95 7.04
N ALA A 176 -3.26 16.84 7.79
CA ALA A 176 -3.52 16.83 9.22
C ALA A 176 -2.43 17.55 10.04
N PHE A 177 -1.22 17.68 9.52
CA PHE A 177 -0.04 18.19 10.25
C PHE A 177 0.58 19.47 9.69
N THR A 178 0.09 19.97 8.55
CA THR A 178 0.65 21.15 7.87
C THR A 178 -0.38 22.28 7.83
N ASP A 179 0.08 23.53 7.98
CA ASP A 179 -0.70 24.72 7.68
C ASP A 179 -0.68 24.95 6.16
N THR A 180 -1.85 24.87 5.51
CA THR A 180 -1.95 24.86 4.04
C THR A 180 -1.57 26.20 3.40
N LEU A 181 -1.62 27.30 4.15
CA LEU A 181 -1.26 28.62 3.63
C LEU A 181 0.26 28.83 3.60
N THR A 182 0.94 28.46 4.68
CA THR A 182 2.37 28.75 4.89
C THR A 182 3.28 27.57 4.60
N GLY A 183 2.76 26.35 4.56
CA GLY A 183 3.55 25.11 4.44
C GLY A 183 4.28 24.71 5.73
N LEU A 184 4.12 25.45 6.83
CA LEU A 184 4.71 25.13 8.12
C LEU A 184 3.94 23.99 8.81
N LYS A 185 4.51 23.45 9.88
CA LYS A 185 3.76 22.59 10.80
C LYS A 185 2.58 23.36 11.39
N ASN A 186 1.45 22.69 11.59
CA ASN A 186 0.29 23.28 12.26
C ASN A 186 0.34 23.07 13.79
N ARG A 187 -0.64 23.62 14.51
CA ARG A 187 -0.79 23.45 15.98
C ARG A 187 -0.70 21.99 16.45
N ARG A 188 -1.32 21.07 15.72
CA ARG A 188 -1.33 19.64 16.08
C ARG A 188 0.07 19.04 15.95
N ALA A 189 0.76 19.32 14.85
CA ALA A 189 2.12 18.84 14.62
C ALA A 189 3.13 19.42 15.62
N MET A 190 3.00 20.71 15.95
CA MET A 190 3.79 21.38 16.99
C MET A 190 3.64 20.66 18.34
N GLY A 191 2.41 20.36 18.76
CA GLY A 191 2.14 19.64 20.00
C GLY A 191 2.85 18.28 20.07
N HIS A 192 2.77 17.48 18.99
CA HIS A 192 3.49 16.21 18.93
C HIS A 192 5.01 16.35 19.01
N VAL A 193 5.59 17.38 18.40
CA VAL A 193 7.03 17.64 18.49
C VAL A 193 7.42 18.05 19.90
N LEU A 194 6.64 18.94 20.53
CA LEU A 194 6.87 19.39 21.91
C LEU A 194 6.81 18.22 22.89
N ASP A 195 5.76 17.40 22.82
CA ASP A 195 5.60 16.21 23.68
C ASP A 195 6.76 15.23 23.50
N ARG A 196 7.24 15.06 22.27
CA ARG A 196 8.39 14.20 21.98
C ARG A 196 9.66 14.75 22.61
N LEU A 197 9.93 16.05 22.50
CA LEU A 197 11.11 16.68 23.11
C LEU A 197 11.10 16.53 24.63
N ILE A 198 9.95 16.76 25.27
CA ILE A 198 9.73 16.55 26.70
C ILE A 198 9.98 15.09 27.09
N THR A 199 9.37 14.14 26.38
CA THR A 199 9.46 12.70 26.70
C THR A 199 10.89 12.18 26.57
N LEU A 200 11.64 12.66 25.58
CA LEU A 200 13.04 12.26 25.37
C LEU A 200 13.99 12.91 26.39
N GLY A 201 13.53 13.86 27.20
CA GLY A 201 14.37 14.61 28.13
C GLY A 201 15.46 15.41 27.42
N ARG A 202 15.24 15.78 26.16
CA ARG A 202 16.17 16.65 25.41
C ARG A 202 15.95 18.07 25.86
N SER A 203 17.04 18.81 26.05
CA SER A 203 16.96 20.24 26.24
C SER A 203 16.44 20.93 24.97
N PHE A 204 15.52 21.85 25.13
CA PHE A 204 14.99 22.69 24.06
C PHE A 204 14.57 24.07 24.59
N ALA A 205 14.38 25.01 23.67
CA ALA A 205 13.69 26.27 23.94
C ALA A 205 12.41 26.36 23.10
N LEU A 206 11.38 27.00 23.66
CA LEU A 206 10.13 27.30 22.97
C LEU A 206 9.98 28.82 22.89
N MET A 207 9.85 29.34 21.68
CA MET A 207 9.60 30.74 21.39
C MET A 207 8.22 30.89 20.75
N LEU A 208 7.33 31.60 21.42
CA LEU A 208 6.03 32.01 20.88
C LEU A 208 6.17 33.40 20.25
N ILE A 209 5.62 33.57 19.06
CA ILE A 209 5.76 34.78 18.24
C ILE A 209 4.37 35.21 17.76
N ASP A 210 4.09 36.51 17.83
CA ASP A 210 2.87 37.13 17.33
C ASP A 210 3.22 38.34 16.47
N LEU A 211 2.54 38.48 15.32
CA LEU A 211 2.83 39.55 14.38
C LEU A 211 2.19 40.88 14.82
N ASP A 212 3.04 41.86 15.07
CA ASP A 212 2.61 43.22 15.38
C ASP A 212 2.08 43.91 14.11
N PHE A 213 0.96 44.60 14.27
CA PHE A 213 0.27 45.37 13.21
C PHE A 213 -0.29 44.54 12.03
N PHE A 214 -0.26 43.20 12.10
CA PHE A 214 -0.79 42.35 11.04
C PHE A 214 -2.26 42.60 10.70
N LYS A 215 -3.11 42.84 11.71
CA LYS A 215 -4.51 43.21 11.51
C LYS A 215 -4.67 44.48 10.66
N ALA A 216 -3.79 45.47 10.81
CA ALA A 216 -3.85 46.70 10.02
C ALA A 216 -3.59 46.44 8.52
N VAL A 217 -2.74 45.47 8.18
CA VAL A 217 -2.53 45.04 6.79
C VAL A 217 -3.81 44.42 6.24
N ASN A 218 -4.44 43.51 6.97
CA ASN A 218 -5.72 42.91 6.55
C ASN A 218 -6.82 43.96 6.36
N ASP A 219 -6.95 44.89 7.30
CA ASP A 219 -8.02 45.88 7.30
C ASP A 219 -7.82 46.93 6.17
N SER A 220 -6.58 47.23 5.79
CA SER A 220 -6.27 48.24 4.77
C SER A 220 -6.06 47.70 3.35
N MET A 221 -5.54 46.47 3.21
CA MET A 221 -5.12 45.88 1.94
C MET A 221 -5.82 44.55 1.62
N GLY A 222 -6.66 44.06 2.53
CA GLY A 222 -7.45 42.84 2.37
C GLY A 222 -6.71 41.56 2.73
N HIS A 223 -7.47 40.48 2.89
CA HIS A 223 -6.94 39.18 3.34
C HIS A 223 -5.88 38.58 2.41
N ALA A 224 -5.95 38.81 1.09
CA ALA A 224 -4.93 38.32 0.17
C ALA A 224 -3.53 38.95 0.44
N ALA A 225 -3.49 40.22 0.89
CA ALA A 225 -2.24 40.85 1.33
C ALA A 225 -1.75 40.24 2.65
N GLY A 226 -2.65 39.97 3.58
CA GLY A 226 -2.32 39.26 4.82
C GLY A 226 -1.78 37.85 4.58
N ASP A 227 -2.40 37.10 3.67
CA ASP A 227 -1.97 35.76 3.29
C ASP A 227 -0.55 35.78 2.70
N HIS A 228 -0.26 36.76 1.83
CA HIS A 228 1.08 36.98 1.30
C HIS A 228 2.10 37.30 2.39
N VAL A 229 1.73 38.16 3.35
CA VAL A 229 2.59 38.48 4.50
C VAL A 229 2.88 37.23 5.34
N LEU A 230 1.88 36.41 5.63
CA LEU A 230 2.05 35.17 6.40
C LEU A 230 2.99 34.17 5.71
N GLN A 231 2.90 34.05 4.38
CA GLN A 231 3.82 33.23 3.60
C GLN A 231 5.27 33.73 3.68
N GLN A 232 5.47 35.04 3.61
CA GLN A 232 6.80 35.63 3.71
C GLN A 232 7.36 35.53 5.14
N VAL A 233 6.52 35.72 6.16
CA VAL A 233 6.88 35.50 7.57
C VAL A 233 7.36 34.07 7.79
N ALA A 234 6.60 33.09 7.30
CA ALA A 234 6.95 31.68 7.41
C ALA A 234 8.30 31.37 6.79
N ARG A 235 8.55 31.93 5.59
CA ARG A 235 9.85 31.79 4.90
C ARG A 235 10.99 32.38 5.73
N ILE A 236 10.83 33.60 6.25
CA ILE A 236 11.85 34.27 7.08
C ILE A 236 12.18 33.42 8.32
N MET A 237 11.16 32.90 9.01
CA MET A 237 11.39 32.05 10.19
C MET A 237 12.15 30.76 9.85
N VAL A 238 11.86 30.13 8.70
CA VAL A 238 12.59 28.93 8.25
C VAL A 238 14.04 29.26 7.86
N GLU A 239 14.29 30.39 7.19
CA GLU A 239 15.64 30.82 6.82
C GLU A 239 16.49 31.20 8.04
N GLU A 240 15.87 31.68 9.11
CA GLU A 240 16.51 32.09 10.36
C GLU A 240 16.69 30.95 11.39
N THR A 241 16.17 29.76 11.08
CA THR A 241 16.26 28.57 11.94
C THR A 241 17.07 27.45 11.29
N ARG A 242 17.49 26.47 12.11
CA ARG A 242 18.23 25.30 11.62
C ARG A 242 17.26 24.22 11.16
N GLU A 243 17.73 23.27 10.35
CA GLU A 243 16.94 22.11 9.92
C GLU A 243 16.43 21.25 11.10
N ALA A 244 17.15 21.24 12.23
CA ALA A 244 16.73 20.52 13.44
C ALA A 244 15.64 21.26 14.24
N ASP A 245 15.46 22.57 14.02
CA ASP A 245 14.45 23.36 14.69
C ASP A 245 13.10 23.16 14.01
N THR A 246 12.01 23.36 14.75
CA THR A 246 10.66 23.24 14.23
C THR A 246 9.95 24.58 14.27
N VAL A 247 9.54 25.06 13.09
CA VAL A 247 8.68 26.24 12.94
C VAL A 247 7.24 25.79 12.67
N ALA A 248 6.30 26.33 13.42
CA ALA A 248 4.88 26.02 13.28
C ALA A 248 4.03 27.28 13.32
N ARG A 249 2.96 27.31 12.52
CA ARG A 249 1.89 28.29 12.65
C ARG A 249 0.76 27.67 13.47
N ILE A 250 0.42 28.30 14.58
CA ILE A 250 -0.55 27.74 15.54
C ILE A 250 -1.84 28.53 15.63
N GLY A 251 -1.89 29.73 15.07
CA GLY A 251 -3.06 30.63 15.08
C GLY A 251 -3.12 31.48 13.80
N GLY A 252 -3.90 32.56 13.84
CA GLY A 252 -4.03 33.48 12.71
C GLY A 252 -2.69 34.11 12.33
N ASP A 253 -2.07 34.78 13.28
CA ASP A 253 -0.79 35.48 13.21
C ASP A 253 0.21 34.99 14.27
N GLU A 254 -0.08 33.84 14.89
CA GLU A 254 0.73 33.22 15.94
C GLU A 254 1.59 32.08 15.39
N PHE A 255 2.89 32.14 15.72
CA PHE A 255 3.88 31.16 15.34
C PHE A 255 4.63 30.64 16.58
N VAL A 256 5.10 29.41 16.50
CA VAL A 256 5.96 28.78 17.51
C VAL A 256 7.22 28.28 16.84
N ILE A 257 8.36 28.52 17.48
CA ILE A 257 9.63 27.89 17.14
C ILE A 257 10.08 27.03 18.32
N LEU A 258 10.33 25.74 18.04
CA LEU A 258 10.94 24.80 18.97
C LEU A 258 12.39 24.59 18.55
N PHE A 259 13.33 24.99 19.40
CA PHE A 259 14.77 24.85 19.15
C PHE A 259 15.30 23.58 19.81
N ASP A 260 15.64 22.54 19.04
CA ASP A 260 16.16 21.27 19.57
C ASP A 260 17.61 21.45 20.05
N GLY A 261 17.86 21.20 21.34
CA GLY A 261 19.18 21.32 21.96
C GLY A 261 19.62 22.75 22.31
N ALA A 262 18.74 23.75 22.24
CA ALA A 262 19.10 25.14 22.54
C ALA A 262 18.86 25.52 24.01
N GLU A 263 19.94 25.90 24.71
CA GLU A 263 19.90 26.38 26.10
C GLU A 263 20.56 27.78 26.27
N ASP A 264 21.30 28.25 25.28
CA ASP A 264 22.01 29.53 25.37
C ASP A 264 21.05 30.69 25.09
N ARG A 265 20.64 31.39 26.16
CA ARG A 265 19.80 32.59 26.09
C ARG A 265 20.37 33.67 25.16
N ALA A 266 21.69 33.85 25.10
CA ALA A 266 22.30 34.85 24.21
C ALA A 266 22.18 34.45 22.74
N VAL A 267 22.23 33.15 22.42
CA VAL A 267 21.98 32.66 21.05
C VAL A 267 20.52 32.87 20.68
N LEU A 268 19.59 32.47 21.55
CA LEU A 268 18.15 32.60 21.31
C LEU A 268 17.72 34.06 21.17
N ASP A 269 18.28 34.96 21.97
CA ASP A 269 18.01 36.40 21.86
C ASP A 269 18.53 36.98 20.53
N ARG A 270 19.69 36.51 20.04
CA ARG A 270 20.18 36.92 18.71
C ARG A 270 19.27 36.42 17.59
N VAL A 271 18.79 35.17 17.67
CA VAL A 271 17.85 34.62 16.68
C VAL A 271 16.54 35.41 16.68
N ALA A 272 15.96 35.68 17.86
CA ALA A 272 14.73 36.47 17.98
C ALA A 272 14.88 37.86 17.37
N ARG A 273 15.99 38.55 17.66
CA ARG A 273 16.26 39.89 17.10
C ARG A 273 16.47 39.88 15.58
N ARG A 274 17.11 38.83 15.04
CA ARG A 274 17.27 38.69 13.59
C ARG A 274 15.92 38.48 12.91
N ILE A 275 15.10 37.57 13.43
CA ILE A 275 13.73 37.35 12.92
C ILE A 275 12.94 38.65 12.95
N ILE A 276 12.91 39.35 14.08
CA ILE A 276 12.18 40.63 14.20
C ILE A 276 12.72 41.66 13.20
N GLY A 277 14.05 41.81 13.09
CA GLY A 277 14.67 42.76 12.17
C GLY A 277 14.36 42.49 10.70
N GLU A 278 14.35 41.22 10.29
CA GLU A 278 13.97 40.83 8.91
C GLU A 278 12.46 41.03 8.66
N LEU A 279 11.61 40.78 9.66
CA LEU A 279 10.17 41.02 9.56
C LEU A 279 9.81 42.51 9.47
N GLU A 280 10.64 43.40 10.00
CA GLU A 280 10.45 44.85 9.91
C GLU A 280 10.82 45.43 8.54
N VAL A 281 11.49 44.65 7.68
CA VAL A 281 11.72 45.03 6.29
C VAL A 281 10.37 45.03 5.55
N PRO A 282 9.93 46.16 4.97
CA PRO A 282 8.59 46.24 4.38
C PRO A 282 8.38 45.22 3.26
N ILE A 283 7.26 44.48 3.32
CA ILE A 283 6.94 43.40 2.39
C ILE A 283 6.14 43.99 1.21
N PRO A 284 6.64 43.95 -0.04
CA PRO A 284 5.93 44.52 -1.18
C PRO A 284 4.76 43.63 -1.61
N TYR A 285 3.56 44.23 -1.75
CA TYR A 285 2.37 43.56 -2.28
C TYR A 285 1.50 44.52 -3.09
N GLY A 286 1.18 44.18 -4.34
CA GLY A 286 0.28 44.97 -5.18
C GLY A 286 0.73 46.43 -5.43
N GLY A 287 2.04 46.71 -5.39
CA GLY A 287 2.59 48.06 -5.53
C GLY A 287 2.56 48.91 -4.25
N GLN A 288 2.13 48.32 -3.13
CA GLN A 288 2.17 48.90 -1.79
C GLN A 288 3.19 48.15 -0.92
N LEU A 289 3.56 48.75 0.21
CA LEU A 289 4.46 48.14 1.20
C LEU A 289 3.67 47.80 2.46
N CYS A 290 3.66 46.51 2.82
CA CYS A 290 3.10 46.03 4.08
C CYS A 290 4.15 46.23 5.18
N HIS A 291 3.76 46.94 6.24
CA HIS A 291 4.60 47.17 7.41
C HIS A 291 4.08 46.33 8.58
N ILE A 292 4.90 45.39 9.03
CA ILE A 292 4.65 44.57 10.23
C ILE A 292 5.92 44.55 11.09
N SER A 293 5.77 44.07 12.32
CA SER A 293 6.90 43.64 13.17
C SER A 293 6.47 42.35 13.89
N ALA A 294 7.24 41.90 14.86
CA ALA A 294 6.84 40.78 15.70
C ALA A 294 7.27 40.99 17.16
N SER A 295 6.44 40.48 18.06
CA SER A 295 6.76 40.33 19.47
C SER A 295 6.94 38.85 19.78
N SER A 296 7.88 38.53 20.65
CA SER A 296 8.15 37.14 21.03
C SER A 296 8.37 36.93 22.53
N GLY A 297 7.99 35.74 22.99
CA GLY A 297 8.18 35.26 24.36
C GLY A 297 8.84 33.89 24.36
N THR A 298 9.91 33.70 25.12
CA THR A 298 10.70 32.46 25.11
C THR A 298 10.82 31.83 26.49
N VAL A 299 10.68 30.51 26.54
CA VAL A 299 10.99 29.65 27.71
C VAL A 299 12.09 28.66 27.36
N LEU A 300 12.90 28.27 28.35
CA LEU A 300 13.88 27.20 28.22
C LEU A 300 13.43 26.02 29.06
N SER A 301 13.38 24.83 28.48
CA SER A 301 13.01 23.60 29.20
C SER A 301 13.90 23.33 30.42
N GLY A 302 15.19 23.70 30.36
CA GLY A 302 16.14 23.55 31.46
C GLY A 302 15.82 24.40 32.71
N ASP A 303 14.94 25.41 32.60
CA ASP A 303 14.46 26.17 33.75
C ASP A 303 13.37 25.41 34.56
N TYR A 304 12.93 24.25 34.07
CA TYR A 304 11.82 23.47 34.64
C TYR A 304 12.31 22.12 35.14
N ALA A 305 12.02 21.81 36.41
CA ALA A 305 12.27 20.48 36.97
C ALA A 305 11.43 19.39 36.27
N GLU A 306 10.17 19.73 35.94
CA GLU A 306 9.25 18.89 35.18
C GLU A 306 8.60 19.73 34.07
N PRO A 307 9.17 19.75 32.85
CA PRO A 307 8.60 20.47 31.73
C PRO A 307 7.28 19.82 31.29
N LYS A 308 6.18 20.59 31.33
CA LYS A 308 4.86 20.19 30.81
C LYS A 308 4.47 21.14 29.69
N ALA A 309 3.95 20.61 28.58
CA ALA A 309 3.62 21.39 27.39
C ALA A 309 2.72 22.59 27.69
N GLU A 310 1.62 22.37 28.42
CA GLU A 310 0.67 23.43 28.81
C GLU A 310 1.35 24.55 29.62
N ARG A 311 2.21 24.20 30.57
CA ARG A 311 2.93 25.18 31.41
C ARG A 311 3.93 25.99 30.59
N LEU A 312 4.70 25.32 29.72
CA LEU A 312 5.69 25.97 28.86
C LEU A 312 5.03 26.97 27.90
N LEU A 313 3.91 26.59 27.29
CA LEU A 313 3.14 27.47 26.42
C LEU A 313 2.56 28.66 27.18
N ALA A 314 1.99 28.44 28.37
CA ALA A 314 1.44 29.52 29.19
C ALA A 314 2.53 30.52 29.66
N ASP A 315 3.69 30.02 30.08
CA ASP A 315 4.81 30.87 30.50
C ASP A 315 5.44 31.64 29.30
N ALA A 316 5.48 31.03 28.11
CA ALA A 316 5.91 31.71 26.89
C ALA A 316 4.92 32.80 26.46
N ASP A 317 3.61 32.56 26.60
CA ASP A 317 2.58 33.56 26.35
C ASP A 317 2.71 34.77 27.29
N LEU A 318 2.98 34.52 28.57
CA LEU A 318 3.22 35.61 29.53
C LEU A 318 4.46 36.45 29.17
N ALA A 319 5.54 35.80 28.72
CA ALA A 319 6.73 36.49 28.22
C ALA A 319 6.43 37.31 26.95
N LEU A 320 5.61 36.77 26.04
CA LEU A 320 5.16 37.45 24.82
C LEU A 320 4.32 38.68 25.17
N TYR A 321 3.40 38.54 26.12
CA TYR A 321 2.59 39.64 26.62
C TYR A 321 3.45 40.77 27.20
N THR A 322 4.50 40.42 27.96
CA THR A 322 5.47 41.40 28.46
C THR A 322 6.20 42.11 27.31
N SER A 323 6.58 41.41 26.23
CA SER A 323 7.14 42.04 25.04
C SER A 323 6.18 43.05 24.39
N LYS A 324 4.90 42.70 24.26
CA LYS A 324 3.87 43.62 23.75
C LYS A 324 3.72 44.87 24.65
N LYS A 325 3.75 44.70 25.98
CA LYS A 325 3.72 45.81 26.95
C LYS A 325 4.95 46.72 26.90
N ARG A 326 6.11 46.18 26.56
CA ARG A 326 7.38 46.94 26.47
C ARG A 326 7.50 47.79 25.19
N GLY A 327 6.45 47.85 24.38
CA GLY A 327 6.41 48.68 23.18
C GLY A 327 6.39 47.89 21.87
N ARG A 328 6.16 46.56 21.91
CA ARG A 328 6.17 45.65 20.75
C ARG A 328 7.55 45.55 20.09
N ALA A 329 7.66 44.84 18.96
CA ALA A 329 8.90 44.72 18.19
C ALA A 329 10.09 44.21 19.02
N CYS A 330 9.83 43.34 20.00
CA CYS A 330 10.87 42.88 20.91
C CYS A 330 10.63 41.47 21.43
N HIS A 331 11.67 40.95 22.08
CA HIS A 331 11.74 39.61 22.63
C HIS A 331 11.95 39.69 24.15
N SER A 332 11.29 38.80 24.88
CA SER A 332 11.47 38.63 26.33
C SER A 332 11.55 37.15 26.68
N PHE A 333 12.44 36.81 27.61
CA PHE A 333 12.39 35.50 28.26
C PHE A 333 11.39 35.53 29.40
N PHE A 334 10.70 34.41 29.61
CA PHE A 334 9.93 34.20 30.82
C PHE A 334 10.81 34.33 32.07
N ARG A 335 10.24 34.94 33.11
CA ARG A 335 10.78 35.02 34.47
C ARG A 335 9.64 34.78 35.44
N GLU A 336 9.89 34.07 36.53
CA GLU A 336 8.82 33.71 37.50
C GLU A 336 8.08 34.95 38.03
N GLU A 337 8.77 36.08 38.19
CA GLU A 337 8.23 37.39 38.59
C GLU A 337 7.06 37.85 37.70
N MET A 338 7.03 37.44 36.43
CA MET A 338 5.98 37.85 35.49
C MET A 338 4.61 37.26 35.85
N ARG A 339 4.56 36.14 36.60
CA ARG A 339 3.28 35.51 37.01
C ARG A 339 2.46 36.38 37.94
N ASP A 340 3.13 37.15 38.79
CA ASP A 340 2.49 38.04 39.76
C ASP A 340 1.96 39.33 39.14
N GLU A 341 2.37 39.67 37.91
CA GLU A 341 1.99 40.91 37.21
C GLU A 341 0.73 40.76 36.33
N THR A 342 0.10 39.59 36.33
CA THR A 342 -1.06 39.28 35.49
C THR A 342 -2.36 39.77 36.13
N PRO A 343 -3.12 40.72 35.54
CA PRO A 343 -4.52 40.93 35.91
C PRO A 343 -5.33 39.76 35.34
N VAL A 344 -6.13 39.09 36.17
CA VAL A 344 -7.14 38.11 35.73
C VAL A 344 -8.12 38.83 34.77
N GLY A 345 -8.09 38.48 33.49
CA GLY A 345 -9.03 38.89 32.44
C GLY A 345 -9.56 37.67 31.67
N PRO A 346 -10.80 37.71 31.14
CA PRO A 346 -11.75 36.63 31.27
C PRO A 346 -11.41 35.40 30.41
N ALA A 347 -11.71 34.23 30.98
CA ALA A 347 -11.70 32.95 30.32
C ALA A 347 -12.44 33.02 28.97
N GLN A 348 -11.70 32.80 27.88
CA GLN A 348 -12.32 32.50 26.59
C GLN A 348 -12.80 31.04 26.65
N ASN A 349 -14.10 30.93 26.90
CA ASN A 349 -15.03 29.84 26.62
C ASN A 349 -14.40 28.59 25.95
N VAL A 350 -13.99 27.63 26.79
CA VAL A 350 -13.86 26.23 26.35
C VAL A 350 -15.29 25.70 26.28
N GLY A 351 -15.78 25.52 25.05
CA GLY A 351 -17.08 24.89 24.83
C GLY A 351 -17.04 23.46 25.34
N GLU A 352 -17.77 23.19 26.43
CA GLU A 352 -18.17 21.84 26.80
C GLU A 352 -19.38 21.38 25.96
N PRO A 353 -19.51 20.07 25.70
CA PRO A 353 -20.57 19.50 24.89
C PRO A 353 -21.86 19.38 25.70
N GLY A 354 -22.92 20.05 25.27
CA GLY A 354 -24.25 19.90 25.85
C GLY A 354 -24.91 18.60 25.39
N GLU A 355 -25.07 17.66 26.32
CA GLU A 355 -25.95 16.50 26.19
C GLU A 355 -27.19 16.69 27.09
N SER A 356 -28.35 16.46 26.47
CA SER A 356 -29.70 16.23 27.01
C SER A 356 -30.36 17.28 27.89
N ASP A 357 -31.53 17.77 27.43
CA ASP A 357 -32.73 17.54 28.23
C ASP A 357 -33.96 17.29 27.34
N ALA A 358 -34.65 16.21 27.65
CA ALA A 358 -35.88 15.77 27.04
C ALA A 358 -37.06 16.48 27.73
N ALA A 359 -38.04 16.94 26.95
CA ALA A 359 -39.38 17.15 27.45
C ALA A 359 -40.42 16.90 26.36
N ASP A 360 -41.33 16.01 26.71
CA ASP A 360 -42.49 15.48 26.01
C ASP A 360 -43.36 16.50 25.26
N GLY A 361 -43.91 16.03 24.14
CA GLY A 361 -44.97 16.67 23.38
C GLY A 361 -45.61 15.66 22.43
N GLU A 362 -46.58 14.93 22.95
CA GLU A 362 -47.28 13.81 22.33
C GLU A 362 -48.33 14.28 21.27
N VAL A 363 -48.52 13.42 20.25
CA VAL A 363 -49.70 13.25 19.37
C VAL A 363 -50.03 14.31 18.29
N SER A 364 -49.84 13.94 17.01
CA SER A 364 -50.98 13.80 16.09
C SER A 364 -50.61 13.03 14.81
N SER A 365 -51.49 12.10 14.50
CA SER A 365 -51.52 11.15 13.39
C SER A 365 -51.76 11.77 12.01
N GLY A 366 -51.26 11.10 10.98
CA GLY A 366 -52.00 10.94 9.72
C GLY A 366 -51.37 11.56 8.48
N ALA A 367 -50.68 10.76 7.67
CA ALA A 367 -50.62 10.95 6.23
C ALA A 367 -50.40 9.61 5.53
N GLU A 368 -51.46 9.16 4.87
CA GLU A 368 -51.58 7.94 4.08
C GLU A 368 -50.62 7.94 2.88
N ILE A 369 -49.99 6.79 2.63
CA ILE A 369 -49.30 6.48 1.39
C ILE A 369 -50.36 6.06 0.37
N ARG A 370 -50.64 6.92 -0.62
CA ARG A 370 -51.42 6.55 -1.82
C ARG A 370 -50.53 5.83 -2.85
N PRO A 371 -50.92 4.66 -3.37
CA PRO A 371 -50.29 4.09 -4.54
C PRO A 371 -50.92 4.66 -5.82
N LEU A 372 -50.08 5.15 -6.75
CA LEU A 372 -50.49 5.45 -8.11
C LEU A 372 -50.44 4.17 -8.95
N HIS A 373 -51.63 3.67 -9.32
CA HIS A 373 -51.82 2.72 -10.41
C HIS A 373 -52.42 3.48 -11.60
N GLY A 374 -51.92 3.23 -12.80
CA GLY A 374 -52.78 3.29 -14.00
C GLY A 374 -52.18 3.84 -15.29
N ALA A 375 -51.88 2.89 -16.19
CA ALA A 375 -52.23 2.90 -17.61
C ALA A 375 -51.26 3.55 -18.63
N GLY A 376 -50.71 2.69 -19.49
CA GLY A 376 -50.08 3.04 -20.76
C GLY A 376 -49.58 1.81 -21.50
N ARG A 377 -50.49 0.95 -22.00
CA ARG A 377 -50.21 -0.12 -22.98
C ARG A 377 -49.85 0.52 -24.34
N HIS A 378 -48.75 0.09 -24.98
CA HIS A 378 -48.67 -0.72 -26.25
C HIS A 378 -47.92 0.05 -27.39
N PRO A 379 -47.46 -0.57 -28.50
CA PRO A 379 -46.31 -1.49 -28.65
C PRO A 379 -45.41 -1.16 -29.89
N LEU A 380 -44.56 -2.13 -30.31
CA LEU A 380 -43.80 -2.27 -31.57
C LEU A 380 -42.41 -1.60 -31.53
N MET A 381 -41.28 -2.23 -31.88
CA MET A 381 -41.00 -3.41 -32.70
C MET A 381 -39.74 -4.13 -32.16
#